data_AF-A0A3A8WM09-F1
#
_entry.id   AF-A0A3A8WM09-F1
#
_cell.length_a   1.000
_cell.length_b   1.000
_cell.length_c   1.000
_cell.angle_alpha   90.00
_cell.angle_beta   90.00
_cell.angle_gamma   90.00
#
_symmetry.space_group_name_H-M   'P 1'
#
loop_
_entity.id
_entity.type
_entity.pdbx_description
1 polymer ?
#
loop_
_entity_poly.entity_id
_entity_poly.type
_entity_poly.pdbx_seq_one_letter_code
_entity_poly.pdbx_strand_id
1 'polypeptide(L)' 'MRSKKIKVKAYCPYEIGDKVQFEKGGNVKTMEITDVITETSAKNGTSKFRLELDGWYMLDTNLHEIKIQKP' A
#
# COMPACT_ATOMS: atom_id res chain seq x y z
N MET A 1 -24.63 -6.50 -25.10
CA MET A 1 -24.44 -6.83 -23.67
C MET A 1 -24.09 -5.55 -22.91
N ARG A 2 -24.85 -5.16 -21.88
CA ARG A 2 -24.50 -4.01 -21.02
C ARG A 2 -23.45 -4.44 -20.00
N SER A 3 -22.22 -3.99 -20.15
CA SER A 3 -21.16 -4.20 -19.17
C SER A 3 -21.52 -3.50 -17.86
N LYS A 4 -21.94 -4.26 -16.83
CA LYS A 4 -22.16 -3.72 -15.48
C LYS A 4 -20.80 -3.34 -14.90
N LYS A 5 -20.56 -2.04 -14.73
CA LYS A 5 -19.40 -1.54 -13.99
C LYS A 5 -19.61 -1.87 -12.51
N ILE A 6 -18.96 -2.92 -12.02
CA ILE A 6 -18.89 -3.20 -10.59
C ILE A 6 -17.86 -2.23 -10.00
N LYS A 7 -18.32 -1.26 -9.19
CA LYS A 7 -17.43 -0.41 -8.39
C LYS A 7 -16.99 -1.23 -7.18
N VAL A 8 -15.84 -1.86 -7.27
CA VAL A 8 -15.19 -2.46 -6.09
C VAL A 8 -14.52 -1.32 -5.32
N LYS A 9 -15.10 -0.93 -4.18
CA LYS A 9 -14.41 -0.08 -3.20
C LYS A 9 -13.51 -1.01 -2.38
N ALA A 10 -12.25 -1.14 -2.77
CA ALA A 10 -11.25 -1.72 -1.88
C ALA A 10 -11.06 -0.74 -0.71
N TYR A 11 -11.21 -1.22 0.53
CA TYR A 11 -10.82 -0.45 1.70
C TYR A 11 -9.29 -0.33 1.70
N CYS A 12 -8.78 0.89 1.60
CA CYS A 12 -7.35 1.14 1.75
C CYS A 12 -7.08 1.53 3.21
N PRO A 13 -6.27 0.77 3.95
CA PRO A 13 -5.97 1.06 5.36
C PRO A 13 -4.85 2.10 5.53
N TYR A 14 -4.32 2.67 4.44
CA TYR A 14 -3.16 3.56 4.42
C TYR A 14 -3.57 4.94 3.91
N GLU A 15 -3.04 5.99 4.53
CA GLU A 15 -3.25 7.37 4.12
C GLU A 15 -1.92 8.06 3.76
N ILE A 16 -1.94 8.95 2.77
CA ILE A 16 -0.78 9.78 2.44
C ILE A 16 -0.48 10.69 3.63
N GLY A 17 0.80 10.78 4.00
CA GLY A 17 1.26 11.50 5.19
C GLY A 17 1.38 10.63 6.45
N ASP A 18 0.84 9.42 6.47
CA ASP A 18 1.11 8.46 7.54
C ASP A 18 2.59 8.08 7.55
N LYS A 19 3.13 7.80 8.75
CA LYS A 19 4.47 7.22 8.87
C LYS A 19 4.36 5.71 9.03
N VAL A 20 5.16 4.97 8.27
CA VAL A 20 5.23 3.52 8.35
C VAL A 20 6.59 3.08 8.87
N GLN A 21 6.55 2.17 9.84
CA GLN A 21 7.73 1.52 10.38
C GLN A 21 7.81 0.08 9.87
N PHE A 22 8.96 -0.31 9.30
CA PHE A 22 9.20 -1.64 8.75
C PHE A 22 10.66 -2.05 8.91
N GLU A 23 10.94 -3.35 8.91
CA GLU A 23 12.30 -3.88 8.95
C GLU A 23 12.85 -4.09 7.53
N LYS A 24 14.10 -3.67 7.30
CA LYS A 24 14.82 -3.94 6.07
C LYS A 24 16.30 -4.19 6.36
N GLY A 25 16.75 -5.42 6.03
CA GLY A 25 18.15 -5.82 6.24
C GLY A 25 18.57 -5.72 7.71
N GLY A 26 17.72 -6.20 8.64
CA GLY A 26 17.99 -6.17 10.08
C GLY A 26 17.87 -4.80 10.74
N ASN A 27 17.49 -3.76 10.00
CA ASN A 27 17.35 -2.40 10.52
C ASN A 27 15.90 -1.95 10.43
N VAL A 28 15.41 -1.35 11.51
CA VAL A 28 14.07 -0.74 11.54
C VAL A 28 14.14 0.64 10.90
N LYS A 29 13.28 0.88 9.92
CA LYS A 29 13.14 2.16 9.22
C LYS A 29 11.75 2.73 9.47
N THR A 30 11.68 4.06 9.53
CA THR A 30 10.41 4.81 9.55
C THR A 30 10.45 5.80 8.39
N MET A 31 9.43 5.78 7.53
CA MET A 31 9.32 6.64 6.35
C MET A 31 7.86 7.11 6.19
N GLU A 32 7.65 8.24 5.52
CA GLU A 32 6.34 8.83 5.26
C GLU A 32 5.75 8.28 3.95
N ILE A 33 4.45 7.97 3.94
CA ILE A 33 3.74 7.56 2.73
C ILE A 33 3.51 8.79 1.85
N THR A 34 4.11 8.81 0.65
CA THR A 34 3.92 9.87 -0.35
C THR A 34 2.88 9.50 -1.41
N ASP A 35 2.68 8.21 -1.68
CA ASP A 35 1.63 7.72 -2.58
C ASP A 35 1.16 6.30 -2.21
N VAL A 36 -0.08 5.97 -2.62
CA VAL A 36 -0.71 4.68 -2.39
C VAL A 36 -1.18 4.08 -3.71
N ILE A 37 -0.44 3.08 -4.19
CA ILE A 37 -0.70 2.41 -5.45
C ILE A 37 -1.50 1.14 -5.18
N THR A 38 -2.69 1.05 -5.78
CA THR A 38 -3.50 -0.19 -5.73
C THR A 38 -3.24 -1.01 -6.98
N GLU A 39 -2.86 -2.27 -6.80
CA GLU A 39 -2.68 -3.23 -7.88
C GLU A 39 -3.76 -4.30 -7.82
N THR A 40 -4.56 -4.41 -8.88
CA THR A 40 -5.61 -5.43 -8.99
C THR A 40 -5.18 -6.50 -9.97
N SER A 41 -5.22 -7.76 -9.53
CA SER A 41 -4.96 -8.91 -10.38
C SER A 41 -6.06 -9.08 -11.43
N ALA A 42 -5.67 -9.08 -12.70
CA ALA A 42 -6.60 -9.34 -13.81
C ALA A 42 -7.17 -10.78 -13.79
N LYS A 43 -6.45 -11.73 -13.18
CA LYS A 43 -6.83 -13.16 -13.17
C LYS A 43 -7.95 -13.46 -12.17
N ASN A 44 -7.88 -12.88 -10.98
CA ASN A 44 -8.75 -13.24 -9.85
C ASN A 44 -9.35 -12.02 -9.11
N GLY A 45 -9.06 -10.79 -9.53
CA GLY A 45 -9.60 -9.58 -8.95
C GLY A 45 -9.04 -9.22 -7.56
N THR A 46 -8.08 -9.98 -7.05
CA THR A 46 -7.42 -9.67 -5.77
C THR A 46 -6.68 -8.35 -5.88
N SER A 47 -6.86 -7.47 -4.89
CA SER A 47 -6.16 -6.20 -4.81
C SER A 47 -5.06 -6.27 -3.77
N LYS A 48 -3.92 -5.65 -4.07
CA LYS A 48 -2.83 -5.41 -3.12
C LYS A 48 -2.42 -3.94 -3.17
N PHE A 49 -1.74 -3.48 -2.14
CA PHE A 49 -1.26 -2.11 -2.04
C PHE A 49 0.26 -2.09 -2.14
N ARG A 50 0.81 -1.10 -2.84
CA ARG A 50 2.20 -0.68 -2.70
C ARG A 50 2.22 0.75 -2.22
N LEU A 51 3.14 1.05 -1.31
CA LEU A 51 3.32 2.38 -0.77
C LEU A 51 4.59 2.98 -1.37
N GLU A 52 4.48 4.18 -1.91
CA GLU A 52 5.66 5.01 -2.16
C GLU A 52 6.00 5.72 -0.86
N LEU A 53 7.25 5.62 -0.42
CA LEU A 53 7.75 6.18 0.83
C LEU A 53 8.84 7.22 0.56
N ASP A 54 8.74 8.35 1.25
CA ASP A 54 9.61 9.54 1.12
C ASP A 54 9.88 9.97 -0.34
N GLY A 55 8.98 9.64 -1.28
CA GLY A 55 9.09 10.01 -2.69
C GLY A 55 10.10 9.18 -3.53
N TRP A 56 10.64 8.07 -3.01
CA TRP A 56 11.60 7.25 -3.77
C TRP A 56 11.54 5.76 -3.50
N TYR A 57 11.02 5.33 -2.35
CA TYR A 57 11.07 3.92 -1.97
C TYR A 57 9.73 3.21 -2.13
N MET A 58 9.72 2.11 -2.88
CA MET A 58 8.52 1.30 -3.08
C MET A 58 8.45 0.14 -2.09
N LEU A 59 7.44 0.15 -1.22
CA LEU A 59 7.15 -0.91 -0.26
C LEU A 59 5.96 -1.77 -0.72
N ASP A 60 6.18 -3.08 -0.89
CA ASP A 60 5.08 -4.06 -1.07
C ASP A 60 4.57 -4.50 0.31
N THR A 61 3.29 -4.24 0.58
CA THR A 61 2.67 -4.48 1.88
C THR A 61 2.42 -5.96 2.18
N ASN A 62 2.58 -6.85 1.19
CA ASN A 62 2.48 -8.29 1.40
C ASN A 62 3.82 -8.94 1.79
N LEU A 63 4.93 -8.22 1.65
CA LEU A 63 6.27 -8.75 1.90
C LEU A 63 6.87 -8.30 3.24
N HIS A 64 6.30 -7.28 3.87
CA HIS A 64 6.84 -6.68 5.08
C HIS A 64 5.75 -6.58 6.16
N GLU A 65 6.13 -6.86 7.41
CA GLU A 65 5.32 -6.45 8.55
C GLU A 65 5.45 -4.93 8.71
N ILE A 66 4.31 -4.23 8.74
CA ILE A 66 4.26 -2.76 8.78
C ILE A 66 3.51 -2.33 10.03
N LYS A 67 4.08 -1.36 10.76
CA LYS A 67 3.39 -0.64 11.83
C LYS A 67 3.11 0.79 11.37
N ILE A 68 1.83 1.15 11.31
CA ILE A 68 1.40 2.51 10.98
C ILE A 68 1.49 3.38 12.23
N GLN A 69 2.17 4.50 12.12
CA GLN A 69 2.22 5.57 13.10
C GLN A 69 1.39 6.73 12.57
N LYS A 70 0.23 6.95 13.19
CA LYS A 70 -0.60 8.10 12.90
C LYS A 70 -0.01 9.36 13.55
N PRO A 71 -0.08 10.52 12.89
CA PRO A 71 0.33 11.79 13.47
C PRO A 71 -0.47 12.15 14.73
#